data_AF-A0A3D4NUX7-F1
#
_entry.id   AF-A0A3D4NUX7-F1
#
_cell.length_a   1.000
_cell.length_b   1.000
_cell.length_c   1.000
_cell.angle_alpha   90.00
_cell.angle_beta   90.00
_cell.angle_gamma   90.00
#
_symmetry.space_group_name_H-M   'P 1'
#
loop_
_entity.id
_entity.type
_entity.pdbx_description
1 polymer ?
#
loop_
_entity_poly.entity_id
_entity_poly.type
_entity_poly.pdbx_seq_one_letter_code
_entity_poly.pdbx_strand_id
1 'polypeptide(L)'
;DAGARDVRLISRDLPAPSPLAAEILSARPYTFLDDAPLEERRTQAVLNRRWTDPQSTDDLGALDAEAIQAVRDEAWPAPTGIDEMHEALMSLACITDAEAQANPHWCDWLNALADSGRASRLQINTEQSLWLALERLTCVQAIYPHATLLPPLEALPGFDEAWEPDAAVLEVIRARLSAFAPLPLQAIAEPLGLPAARVTQALADLEREGYVLRGRFSPGATQEEWCERHLLARIHRYTVKRLRREIEPGALQ
;
A
#
# COMPACT_ATOMS: atom_id res chain seq x y z
N ASP A 1 43.52 14.47 -39.26
CA ASP A 1 42.05 14.55 -39.33
C ASP A 1 41.39 13.32 -38.74
N ALA A 2 40.98 13.40 -37.47
CA ALA A 2 40.13 12.40 -36.84
C ALA A 2 38.75 13.03 -36.67
N GLY A 3 37.78 12.57 -37.46
CA GLY A 3 36.42 13.12 -37.49
C GLY A 3 35.73 12.99 -36.14
N ALA A 4 35.15 14.09 -35.66
CA ALA A 4 34.26 14.10 -34.51
C ALA A 4 33.08 13.16 -34.79
N ARG A 5 32.94 12.11 -34.00
CA ARG A 5 31.78 11.21 -34.05
C ARG A 5 30.66 11.88 -33.25
N ASP A 6 29.52 12.09 -33.90
CA ASP A 6 28.30 12.54 -33.21
C ASP A 6 27.82 11.43 -32.25
N VAL A 7 27.75 11.75 -30.97
CA VAL A 7 27.24 10.84 -29.93
C VAL A 7 25.79 11.20 -29.64
N ARG A 8 24.89 10.24 -29.88
CA ARG A 8 23.48 10.38 -29.54
C ARG A 8 23.25 9.90 -28.10
N LEU A 9 22.87 10.82 -27.22
CA LEU A 9 22.48 10.52 -25.84
C LEU A 9 20.97 10.25 -25.77
N ILE A 10 20.58 9.20 -25.05
CA ILE A 10 19.18 8.84 -24.80
C ILE A 10 19.03 8.65 -23.29
N SER A 11 18.24 9.51 -22.65
CA SER A 11 17.82 9.33 -21.25
C SER A 11 16.54 8.50 -21.19
N ARG A 12 16.46 7.57 -20.24
CA ARG A 12 15.24 6.83 -19.91
C ARG A 12 15.11 6.75 -18.39
N ASP A 13 13.93 7.06 -17.88
CA ASP A 13 13.61 6.84 -16.47
C ASP A 13 13.31 5.35 -16.26
N LEU A 14 14.02 4.75 -15.30
CA LEU A 14 13.90 3.34 -14.96
C LEU A 14 13.34 3.21 -13.54
N PRO A 15 12.50 2.20 -13.26
CA PRO A 15 11.93 1.97 -11.92
C PRO A 15 12.96 1.47 -10.89
N ALA A 16 14.19 1.15 -11.35
CA ALA A 16 15.32 0.73 -10.55
C ALA A 16 16.63 1.23 -11.20
N PRO A 17 17.73 1.41 -10.43
CA PRO A 17 19.03 1.79 -11.00
C PRO A 17 19.50 0.78 -12.05
N SER A 18 20.17 1.28 -13.09
CA SER A 18 20.69 0.40 -14.15
C SER A 18 21.82 -0.50 -13.61
N PRO A 19 22.06 -1.67 -14.23
CA PRO A 19 23.19 -2.53 -13.87
C PRO A 19 24.54 -1.78 -13.89
N LEU A 20 24.71 -0.87 -14.85
CA LEU A 20 25.90 -0.01 -14.96
C LEU A 20 26.01 0.97 -13.78
N ALA A 21 24.90 1.55 -13.32
CA ALA A 21 24.89 2.43 -12.16
C ALA A 21 25.22 1.66 -10.85
N ALA A 22 24.81 0.40 -10.77
CA ALA A 22 25.14 -0.47 -9.64
C ALA A 22 26.64 -0.82 -9.56
N GLU A 23 27.33 -0.91 -10.71
CA GLU A 23 28.77 -1.22 -10.72
C GLU A 23 29.63 -0.19 -10.00
N ILE A 24 29.21 1.09 -9.96
CA ILE A 24 29.91 2.16 -9.24
C ILE A 24 30.04 1.84 -7.74
N LEU A 25 29.05 1.16 -7.15
CA LEU A 25 29.03 0.79 -5.73
C LEU A 25 29.97 -0.38 -5.41
N SER A 26 30.23 -1.25 -6.39
CA SER A 26 31.17 -2.38 -6.29
C SER A 26 32.52 -2.11 -6.97
N ALA A 27 32.71 -0.90 -7.51
CA ALA A 27 33.86 -0.55 -8.32
C ALA A 27 35.13 -0.75 -7.49
N ARG A 28 36.10 -1.44 -8.09
CA ARG A 28 37.36 -1.70 -7.42
C ARG A 28 38.14 -0.40 -7.28
N PRO A 29 39.04 -0.26 -6.29
CA PRO A 29 39.70 1.01 -5.99
C PRO A 29 40.49 1.65 -7.16
N TYR A 30 40.79 0.86 -8.19
CA TYR A 30 41.54 1.25 -9.38
C TYR A 30 40.66 1.59 -10.59
N THR A 31 39.33 1.64 -10.43
CA THR A 31 38.38 1.98 -11.50
C THR A 31 38.21 3.50 -11.67
N PHE A 32 38.66 4.30 -10.71
CA PHE A 32 38.61 5.76 -10.74
C PHE A 32 39.98 6.33 -11.10
N LEU A 33 40.01 7.35 -11.95
CA LEU A 33 41.24 7.94 -12.50
C LEU A 33 41.84 9.07 -11.63
N ASP A 34 41.35 9.25 -10.40
CA ASP A 34 41.76 10.34 -9.50
C ASP A 34 42.61 9.84 -8.31
N ASP A 35 43.63 10.63 -7.92
CA ASP A 35 44.68 10.30 -6.94
C ASP A 35 44.30 10.46 -5.45
N ALA A 36 43.00 10.43 -5.09
CA ALA A 36 42.56 10.62 -3.69
C ALA A 36 42.97 9.45 -2.76
N PRO A 37 43.42 9.65 -1.51
CA PRO A 37 43.88 8.57 -0.62
C PRO A 37 42.77 7.57 -0.21
N LEU A 38 43.14 6.29 -0.01
CA LEU A 38 42.21 5.17 0.26
C LEU A 38 41.34 5.34 1.52
N GLU A 39 41.80 6.10 2.52
CA GLU A 39 41.12 6.30 3.81
C GLU A 39 39.89 7.22 3.71
N GLU A 40 39.89 8.15 2.75
CA GLU A 40 38.73 8.98 2.40
C GLU A 40 37.69 8.21 1.57
N ARG A 41 38.05 7.01 1.08
CA ARG A 41 37.22 6.11 0.26
C ARG A 41 36.43 5.10 1.11
N ARG A 42 35.95 5.48 2.31
CA ARG A 42 35.03 4.67 3.14
C ARG A 42 33.63 4.53 2.50
N THR A 43 33.57 4.03 1.27
CA THR A 43 32.34 3.50 0.64
C THR A 43 32.10 2.03 0.98
N GLN A 44 33.00 1.42 1.76
CA GLN A 44 32.90 0.02 2.26
C GLN A 44 31.75 -0.22 3.27
N ALA A 45 30.99 0.81 3.66
CA ALA A 45 29.88 0.68 4.60
C ALA A 45 28.49 0.77 3.95
N VAL A 46 28.39 0.81 2.61
CA VAL A 46 27.12 0.50 1.96
C VAL A 46 27.11 -0.99 1.69
N LEU A 47 26.84 -1.77 2.74
CA LEU A 47 26.18 -3.06 2.55
C LEU A 47 24.88 -2.73 1.82
N ASN A 48 24.90 -2.80 0.50
CA ASN A 48 23.70 -3.02 -0.28
C ASN A 48 23.14 -4.33 0.24
N ARG A 49 22.27 -4.26 1.27
CA ARG A 49 21.26 -5.29 1.48
C ARG A 49 20.61 -5.43 0.12
N ARG A 50 20.97 -6.54 -0.52
CA ARG A 50 20.77 -6.77 -1.92
C ARG A 50 19.32 -6.44 -2.23
N TRP A 51 19.12 -5.62 -3.24
CA TRP A 51 17.89 -5.66 -4.01
C TRP A 51 17.97 -6.97 -4.82
N THR A 52 17.90 -8.11 -4.13
CA THR A 52 17.81 -9.40 -4.79
C THR A 52 16.41 -9.43 -5.36
N ASP A 53 16.32 -9.48 -6.70
CA ASP A 53 15.21 -9.97 -7.51
C ASP A 53 13.77 -9.72 -6.99
N PRO A 54 12.88 -9.01 -7.73
CA PRO A 54 11.45 -8.92 -7.38
C PRO A 54 10.77 -10.28 -7.12
N GLN A 55 11.39 -11.39 -7.51
CA GLN A 55 10.93 -12.76 -7.27
C GLN A 55 11.48 -13.44 -5.99
N SER A 56 12.41 -12.81 -5.28
CA SER A 56 13.08 -13.34 -4.08
C SER A 56 12.69 -12.53 -2.83
N THR A 57 11.43 -12.63 -2.43
CA THR A 57 10.85 -11.98 -1.25
C THR A 57 11.34 -12.51 0.10
N ASP A 58 12.12 -13.60 0.11
CA ASP A 58 12.71 -14.19 1.33
C ASP A 58 13.95 -13.42 1.85
N ASP A 59 14.51 -12.48 1.07
CA ASP A 59 15.75 -11.73 1.40
C ASP A 59 15.49 -10.31 1.97
N LEU A 60 14.23 -9.88 2.04
CA LEU A 60 13.82 -8.68 2.79
C LEU A 60 13.87 -9.07 4.27
N GLY A 61 15.03 -8.92 4.92
CA GLY A 61 15.16 -9.19 6.36
C GLY A 61 13.98 -8.58 7.12
N ALA A 62 13.38 -9.39 8.02
CA ALA A 62 12.10 -9.09 8.66
C ALA A 62 11.98 -7.62 9.06
N LEU A 63 10.89 -6.97 8.64
CA LEU A 63 10.61 -5.60 9.00
C LEU A 63 10.37 -5.52 10.50
N ASP A 64 10.69 -4.38 11.10
CA ASP A 64 10.47 -4.19 12.52
C ASP A 64 8.96 -4.09 12.82
N ALA A 65 8.48 -4.86 13.81
CA ALA A 65 7.05 -4.93 14.13
C ALA A 65 6.48 -3.58 14.58
N GLU A 66 7.26 -2.79 15.32
CA GLU A 66 6.84 -1.45 15.73
C GLU A 66 6.82 -0.47 14.55
N ALA A 67 7.67 -0.66 13.53
CA ALA A 67 7.65 0.13 12.31
C ALA A 67 6.42 -0.20 11.45
N ILE A 68 6.04 -1.48 11.37
CA ILE A 68 4.78 -1.91 10.76
C ILE A 68 3.59 -1.24 11.47
N GLN A 69 3.56 -1.33 12.80
CA GLN A 69 2.47 -0.77 13.61
C GLN A 69 2.38 0.76 13.45
N ALA A 70 3.50 1.47 13.52
CA ALA A 70 3.51 2.92 13.36
C ALA A 70 2.96 3.36 11.98
N VAL A 71 3.35 2.69 10.89
CA VAL A 71 2.83 3.03 9.56
C VAL A 71 1.37 2.62 9.41
N ARG A 72 0.94 1.51 10.03
CA ARG A 72 -0.48 1.12 10.08
C ARG A 72 -1.32 2.24 10.70
N ASP A 73 -0.91 2.73 11.86
CA ASP A 73 -1.63 3.76 12.60
C ASP A 73 -1.61 5.11 11.87
N GLU A 74 -0.50 5.45 11.22
CA GLU A 74 -0.39 6.68 10.41
C GLU A 74 -1.17 6.62 9.09
N ALA A 75 -1.37 5.43 8.52
CA ALA A 75 -2.07 5.26 7.24
C ALA A 75 -3.59 5.13 7.43
N TRP A 76 -4.03 4.66 8.59
CA TRP A 76 -5.45 4.55 8.92
C TRP A 76 -6.08 5.94 9.06
N PRO A 77 -7.27 6.20 8.47
CA PRO A 77 -7.91 7.50 8.62
C PRO A 77 -8.29 7.77 10.08
N ALA A 78 -8.11 9.02 10.52
CA ALA A 78 -8.47 9.49 11.86
C ALA A 78 -9.39 10.72 11.76
N PRO A 79 -10.62 10.56 11.22
CA PRO A 79 -11.53 11.67 11.02
C PRO A 79 -11.95 12.28 12.36
N THR A 80 -12.11 13.59 12.39
CA THR A 80 -12.51 14.38 13.56
C THR A 80 -13.92 14.96 13.45
N GLY A 81 -14.62 14.64 12.36
CA GLY A 81 -15.99 15.08 12.11
C GLY A 81 -16.61 14.42 10.89
N ILE A 82 -17.85 14.83 10.58
CA ILE A 82 -18.70 14.25 9.54
C ILE A 82 -18.05 14.35 8.15
N ASP A 83 -17.48 15.52 7.80
CA ASP A 83 -16.88 15.71 6.48
C ASP A 83 -15.62 14.86 6.29
N GLU A 84 -14.74 14.81 7.30
CA GLU A 84 -13.56 13.94 7.25
C GLU A 84 -13.96 12.45 7.25
N MET A 85 -15.08 12.08 7.86
CA MET A 85 -15.62 10.71 7.78
C MET A 85 -16.06 10.35 6.36
N HIS A 86 -16.63 11.31 5.61
CA HIS A 86 -16.96 11.11 4.20
C HIS A 86 -15.69 10.98 3.35
N GLU A 87 -14.65 11.78 3.61
CA GLU A 87 -13.33 11.61 2.98
C GLU A 87 -12.72 10.23 3.28
N ALA A 88 -12.87 9.72 4.51
CA ALA A 88 -12.43 8.38 4.87
C ALA A 88 -13.17 7.30 4.07
N LEU A 89 -14.49 7.41 3.88
CA LEU A 89 -15.26 6.51 3.01
C LEU A 89 -14.78 6.59 1.55
N MET A 90 -14.48 7.79 1.05
CA MET A 90 -13.98 8.00 -0.30
C MET A 90 -12.60 7.36 -0.50
N SER A 91 -11.73 7.47 0.50
CA SER A 91 -10.36 6.93 0.47
C SER A 91 -10.34 5.41 0.59
N LEU A 92 -11.16 4.82 1.46
CA LEU A 92 -11.16 3.37 1.71
C LEU A 92 -12.11 2.59 0.78
N ALA A 93 -12.88 3.31 -0.04
CA ALA A 93 -14.04 2.83 -0.81
C ALA A 93 -15.20 2.27 0.02
N CYS A 94 -14.89 1.52 1.10
CA CYS A 94 -15.87 1.05 2.06
C CYS A 94 -15.26 0.79 3.45
N ILE A 95 -16.11 0.84 4.47
CA ILE A 95 -15.78 0.58 5.88
C ILE A 95 -16.73 -0.50 6.41
N THR A 96 -16.20 -1.51 7.07
CA THR A 96 -17.01 -2.57 7.69
C THR A 96 -17.65 -2.11 8.98
N ASP A 97 -18.71 -2.77 9.44
CA ASP A 97 -19.27 -2.46 10.76
C ASP A 97 -18.30 -2.71 11.91
N ALA A 98 -17.45 -3.72 11.80
CA ALA A 98 -16.43 -4.00 12.81
C ALA A 98 -15.43 -2.83 12.92
N GLU A 99 -15.02 -2.26 11.80
CA GLU A 99 -14.15 -1.08 11.75
C GLU A 99 -14.86 0.16 12.31
N ALA A 100 -16.13 0.37 11.94
CA ALA A 100 -16.92 1.47 12.47
C ALA A 100 -17.14 1.37 13.99
N GLN A 101 -17.33 0.16 14.53
CA GLN A 101 -17.50 -0.07 15.96
C GLN A 101 -16.19 0.02 16.75
N ALA A 102 -15.06 -0.33 16.13
CA ALA A 102 -13.74 -0.25 16.74
C ALA A 102 -13.26 1.20 16.93
N ASN A 103 -13.83 2.16 16.20
CA ASN A 103 -13.44 3.56 16.24
C ASN A 103 -14.54 4.43 16.87
N PRO A 104 -14.23 5.19 17.94
CA PRO A 104 -15.21 6.07 18.57
C PRO A 104 -15.82 7.07 17.58
N HIS A 105 -17.11 7.36 17.74
CA HIS A 105 -17.88 8.33 16.95
C HIS A 105 -18.10 8.00 15.46
N TRP A 106 -17.42 7.01 14.89
CA TRP A 106 -17.58 6.66 13.48
C TRP A 106 -19.01 6.26 13.14
N CYS A 107 -19.64 5.41 13.97
CA CYS A 107 -21.05 5.05 13.78
C CYS A 107 -21.97 6.27 13.77
N ASP A 108 -21.75 7.25 14.65
CA ASP A 108 -22.59 8.45 14.73
C ASP A 108 -22.45 9.30 13.46
N TRP A 109 -21.22 9.49 12.97
CA TRP A 109 -20.96 10.24 11.75
C TRP A 109 -21.45 9.51 10.49
N LEU A 110 -21.28 8.18 10.42
CA LEU A 110 -21.78 7.35 9.32
C LEU A 110 -23.31 7.40 9.24
N ASN A 111 -23.99 7.31 10.38
CA ASN A 111 -25.44 7.48 10.45
C ASN A 111 -25.86 8.89 10.03
N ALA A 112 -25.17 9.94 10.50
CA ALA A 112 -25.46 11.31 10.09
C ALA A 112 -25.26 11.53 8.57
N LEU A 113 -24.22 10.92 7.98
CA LEU A 113 -24.00 10.92 6.53
C LEU A 113 -25.14 10.21 5.80
N ALA A 114 -25.60 9.07 6.31
CA ALA A 114 -26.73 8.34 5.74
C ALA A 114 -28.05 9.11 5.82
N ASP A 115 -28.35 9.74 6.97
CA ASP A 115 -29.52 10.58 7.15
C ASP A 115 -29.53 11.79 6.20
N SER A 116 -28.33 12.32 5.89
CA SER A 116 -28.15 13.41 4.91
C SER A 116 -28.12 12.94 3.45
N GLY A 117 -28.19 11.63 3.18
CA GLY A 117 -28.13 11.07 1.83
C GLY A 117 -26.74 11.03 1.19
N ARG A 118 -25.66 11.18 1.97
CA ARG A 118 -24.26 11.18 1.50
C ARG A 118 -23.57 9.82 1.62
N ALA A 119 -24.11 8.92 2.43
CA ALA A 119 -23.61 7.57 2.60
C ALA A 119 -24.76 6.56 2.65
N SER A 120 -24.47 5.29 2.45
CA SER A 120 -25.41 4.22 2.69
C SER A 120 -24.68 3.00 3.24
N ARG A 121 -25.42 2.18 3.98
CA ARG A 121 -24.97 0.87 4.45
C ARG A 121 -25.49 -0.19 3.49
N LEU A 122 -24.58 -0.89 2.83
CA LEU A 122 -24.85 -2.01 1.94
C LEU A 122 -24.79 -3.33 2.71
N GLN A 123 -25.91 -4.03 2.78
CA GLN A 123 -26.05 -5.33 3.43
C GLN A 123 -25.71 -6.45 2.46
N ILE A 124 -24.56 -7.10 2.66
CA ILE A 124 -24.08 -8.21 1.82
C ILE A 124 -24.85 -9.50 2.15
N ASN A 125 -24.95 -9.81 3.45
CA ASN A 125 -25.66 -10.98 3.99
C ASN A 125 -26.14 -10.66 5.41
N THR A 126 -26.64 -11.62 6.18
CA THR A 126 -27.19 -11.37 7.53
C THR A 126 -26.17 -10.89 8.56
N GLU A 127 -24.87 -11.11 8.32
CA GLU A 127 -23.80 -10.84 9.29
C GLU A 127 -22.82 -9.77 8.81
N GLN A 128 -22.80 -9.47 7.51
CA GLN A 128 -21.83 -8.57 6.89
C GLN A 128 -22.50 -7.42 6.16
N SER A 129 -22.03 -6.22 6.47
CA SER A 129 -22.38 -4.99 5.76
C SER A 129 -21.21 -4.04 5.65
N LEU A 130 -21.29 -3.17 4.65
CA LEU A 130 -20.29 -2.18 4.31
C LEU A 130 -20.94 -0.80 4.27
N TRP A 131 -20.31 0.17 4.92
CA TRP A 131 -20.58 1.58 4.72
C TRP A 131 -19.83 2.07 3.50
N LEU A 132 -20.49 2.86 2.66
CA LEU A 132 -19.90 3.51 1.50
C LEU A 132 -20.41 4.94 1.34
N ALA A 133 -19.59 5.80 0.75
CA ALA A 133 -20.03 7.09 0.24
C ALA A 133 -20.91 6.88 -1.00
N LEU A 134 -21.91 7.73 -1.22
CA LEU A 134 -22.87 7.55 -2.31
C LEU A 134 -22.19 7.65 -3.70
N GLU A 135 -21.10 8.40 -3.80
CA GLU A 135 -20.22 8.52 -4.97
C GLU A 135 -19.56 7.19 -5.36
N ARG A 136 -19.42 6.24 -4.43
CA ARG A 136 -18.85 4.90 -4.67
C ARG A 136 -19.94 3.84 -4.90
N LEU A 137 -21.21 4.22 -4.93
CA LEU A 137 -22.32 3.27 -4.95
C LEU A 137 -22.25 2.29 -6.12
N THR A 138 -22.14 2.78 -7.35
CA THR A 138 -22.12 1.93 -8.55
C THR A 138 -20.95 0.95 -8.54
N CYS A 139 -19.78 1.39 -8.07
CA CYS A 139 -18.60 0.55 -7.91
C CYS A 139 -18.86 -0.59 -6.92
N VAL A 140 -19.29 -0.29 -5.68
CA VAL A 140 -19.50 -1.33 -4.65
C VAL A 140 -20.70 -2.22 -5.00
N GLN A 141 -21.76 -1.67 -5.62
CA GLN A 141 -22.95 -2.41 -6.03
C GLN A 141 -22.65 -3.41 -7.16
N ALA A 142 -21.72 -3.11 -8.07
CA ALA A 142 -21.28 -4.06 -9.09
C ALA A 142 -20.65 -5.34 -8.49
N ILE A 143 -20.05 -5.22 -7.30
CA ILE A 143 -19.49 -6.35 -6.56
C ILE A 143 -20.60 -7.17 -5.88
N TYR A 144 -21.62 -6.50 -5.33
CA TYR A 144 -22.73 -7.11 -4.59
C TYR A 144 -24.10 -6.75 -5.21
N PRO A 145 -24.44 -7.29 -6.39
CA PRO A 145 -25.64 -6.87 -7.14
C PRO A 145 -26.96 -7.20 -6.43
N HIS A 146 -26.94 -8.09 -5.43
CA HIS A 146 -28.11 -8.49 -4.65
C HIS A 146 -28.16 -7.87 -3.25
N ALA A 147 -27.18 -7.04 -2.89
CA ALA A 147 -27.13 -6.41 -1.59
C ALA A 147 -28.20 -5.32 -1.47
N THR A 148 -28.72 -5.15 -0.25
CA THR A 148 -29.72 -4.12 0.05
C THR A 148 -29.04 -2.90 0.65
N LEU A 149 -29.46 -1.70 0.23
CA LEU A 149 -28.97 -0.43 0.74
C LEU A 149 -29.88 0.12 1.83
N LEU A 150 -29.27 0.65 2.88
CA LEU A 150 -29.94 1.25 4.03
C LEU A 150 -29.26 2.59 4.37
N PRO A 151 -29.88 3.74 4.06
CA PRO A 151 -31.13 3.91 3.32
C PRO A 151 -31.01 3.50 1.84
N PRO A 152 -32.13 3.17 1.15
CA PRO A 152 -32.14 2.78 -0.26
C PRO A 152 -31.96 4.01 -1.16
N LEU A 153 -30.71 4.45 -1.31
CA LEU A 153 -30.33 5.59 -2.14
C LEU A 153 -29.95 5.15 -3.56
N GLU A 154 -30.13 6.06 -4.51
CA GLU A 154 -29.72 5.88 -5.91
C GLU A 154 -28.38 6.59 -6.16
N ALA A 155 -27.71 6.20 -7.25
CA ALA A 155 -26.44 6.80 -7.62
C ALA A 155 -26.60 8.31 -7.92
N LEU A 156 -25.60 9.10 -7.52
CA LEU A 156 -25.57 10.52 -7.82
C LEU A 156 -25.35 10.76 -9.32
N PRO A 157 -25.95 11.82 -9.91
CA PRO A 157 -25.64 12.21 -11.28
C PRO A 157 -24.13 12.44 -11.45
N GLY A 158 -23.52 11.78 -12.44
CA GLY A 158 -22.07 11.84 -12.68
C GLY A 158 -21.27 10.77 -11.96
N PHE A 159 -21.91 9.95 -11.12
CA PHE A 159 -21.36 8.76 -10.47
C PHE A 159 -22.17 7.49 -10.79
N ASP A 160 -23.07 7.58 -11.77
CA ASP A 160 -24.00 6.55 -12.22
C ASP A 160 -23.41 5.62 -13.31
N GLU A 161 -22.12 5.75 -13.62
CA GLU A 161 -21.43 4.87 -14.56
C GLU A 161 -21.39 3.42 -14.06
N ALA A 162 -21.74 2.49 -14.96
CA ALA A 162 -21.74 1.07 -14.64
C ALA A 162 -20.31 0.52 -14.57
N TRP A 163 -20.02 -0.22 -13.51
CA TRP A 163 -18.74 -0.89 -13.33
C TRP A 163 -18.80 -2.34 -13.80
N GLU A 164 -17.72 -2.80 -14.44
CA GLU A 164 -17.48 -4.23 -14.60
C GLU A 164 -17.12 -4.83 -13.22
N PRO A 165 -17.72 -5.96 -12.80
CA PRO A 165 -17.54 -6.51 -11.46
C PRO A 165 -16.08 -6.74 -11.03
N ASP A 166 -15.24 -7.29 -11.89
CA ASP A 166 -13.84 -7.57 -11.53
C ASP A 166 -13.01 -6.28 -11.45
N ALA A 167 -13.28 -5.29 -12.31
CA ALA A 167 -12.71 -3.94 -12.22
C ALA A 167 -13.12 -3.22 -10.92
N ALA A 168 -14.37 -3.39 -10.48
CA ALA A 168 -14.83 -2.86 -9.19
C ALA A 168 -14.11 -3.51 -8.00
N VAL A 169 -13.94 -4.84 -8.03
CA VAL A 169 -13.17 -5.56 -7.00
C VAL A 169 -11.73 -5.05 -6.94
N LEU A 170 -11.09 -4.86 -8.11
CA LEU A 170 -9.74 -4.32 -8.20
C LEU A 170 -9.65 -2.91 -7.58
N GLU A 171 -10.58 -2.01 -7.91
CA GLU A 171 -10.61 -0.65 -7.37
C GLU A 171 -10.86 -0.62 -5.85
N VAL A 172 -11.79 -1.45 -5.34
CA VAL A 172 -12.05 -1.54 -3.89
C VAL A 172 -10.82 -2.10 -3.16
N ILE A 173 -10.17 -3.15 -3.67
CA ILE A 173 -8.96 -3.69 -3.04
C ILE A 173 -7.83 -2.66 -3.07
N ARG A 174 -7.66 -1.94 -4.18
CA ARG A 174 -6.68 -0.85 -4.29
C ARG A 174 -6.91 0.20 -3.20
N ALA A 175 -8.13 0.71 -3.10
CA ALA A 175 -8.51 1.73 -2.10
C ALA A 175 -8.29 1.22 -0.68
N ARG A 176 -8.71 -0.01 -0.37
CA ARG A 176 -8.53 -0.63 0.94
C ARG A 176 -7.05 -0.72 1.32
N LEU A 177 -6.21 -1.27 0.45
CA LEU A 177 -4.77 -1.46 0.73
C LEU A 177 -3.99 -0.16 0.90
N SER A 178 -4.53 1.00 0.53
CA SER A 178 -3.91 2.30 0.76
C SER A 178 -3.77 2.67 2.24
N ALA A 179 -4.53 2.02 3.13
CA ALA A 179 -4.55 2.30 4.57
C ALA A 179 -4.18 1.09 5.46
N PHE A 180 -3.80 -0.05 4.86
CA PHE A 180 -3.40 -1.23 5.60
C PHE A 180 -1.91 -1.49 5.45
N ALA A 181 -1.26 -1.83 6.57
CA ALA A 181 0.05 -2.46 6.57
C ALA A 181 -0.05 -3.90 5.98
N PRO A 182 1.05 -4.69 5.90
CA PRO A 182 1.01 -6.03 5.34
C PRO A 182 -0.14 -6.89 5.88
N LEU A 183 -0.92 -7.47 4.97
CA LEU A 183 -2.05 -8.35 5.30
C LEU A 183 -1.98 -9.67 4.53
N PRO A 184 -2.29 -10.83 5.15
CA PRO A 184 -2.51 -12.06 4.41
C PRO A 184 -3.80 -11.98 3.60
N LEU A 185 -3.90 -12.79 2.54
CA LEU A 185 -5.05 -12.83 1.62
C LEU A 185 -6.40 -12.91 2.34
N GLN A 186 -6.52 -13.75 3.37
CA GLN A 186 -7.79 -13.94 4.08
C GLN A 186 -8.22 -12.70 4.86
N ALA A 187 -7.26 -11.97 5.45
CA ALA A 187 -7.56 -10.72 6.17
C ALA A 187 -8.05 -9.60 5.23
N ILE A 188 -7.78 -9.71 3.92
CA ILE A 188 -8.31 -8.79 2.89
C ILE A 188 -9.70 -9.27 2.44
N ALA A 189 -9.88 -10.57 2.24
CA ALA A 189 -11.09 -11.15 1.66
C ALA A 189 -12.27 -11.23 2.65
N GLU A 190 -12.02 -11.69 3.87
CA GLU A 190 -13.06 -11.96 4.87
C GLU A 190 -13.90 -10.73 5.23
N PRO A 191 -13.32 -9.53 5.50
CA PRO A 191 -14.10 -8.35 5.86
C PRO A 191 -15.04 -7.87 4.72
N LEU A 192 -14.69 -8.20 3.48
CA LEU A 192 -15.48 -7.88 2.29
C LEU A 192 -16.47 -9.02 1.93
N GLY A 193 -16.41 -10.17 2.59
CA GLY A 193 -17.24 -11.33 2.23
C GLY A 193 -16.95 -11.84 0.80
N LEU A 194 -15.74 -11.60 0.29
CA LEU A 194 -15.35 -11.97 -1.07
C LEU A 194 -14.70 -13.35 -1.12
N PRO A 195 -14.93 -14.15 -2.18
CA PRO A 195 -14.17 -15.37 -2.40
C PRO A 195 -12.68 -15.07 -2.57
N ALA A 196 -11.83 -15.81 -1.84
CA ALA A 196 -10.37 -15.64 -1.89
C ALA A 196 -9.81 -15.66 -3.33
N ALA A 197 -10.37 -16.49 -4.22
CA ALA A 197 -9.94 -16.56 -5.62
C ALA A 197 -10.10 -15.22 -6.36
N ARG A 198 -11.19 -14.48 -6.09
CA ARG A 198 -11.47 -13.19 -6.72
C ARG A 198 -10.51 -12.11 -6.23
N VAL A 199 -10.23 -12.12 -4.93
CA VAL A 199 -9.25 -11.23 -4.31
C VAL A 199 -7.83 -11.53 -4.82
N THR A 200 -7.46 -12.80 -4.97
CA THR A 200 -6.18 -13.21 -5.56
C THR A 200 -5.98 -12.66 -6.98
N GLN A 201 -7.02 -12.71 -7.81
CA GLN A 201 -6.94 -12.19 -9.18
C GLN A 201 -6.68 -10.67 -9.18
N ALA A 202 -7.46 -9.92 -8.40
CA ALA A 202 -7.27 -8.47 -8.28
C ALA A 202 -5.89 -8.10 -7.70
N LEU A 203 -5.39 -8.85 -6.71
CA LEU A 203 -4.04 -8.66 -6.17
C LEU A 203 -2.96 -8.94 -7.20
N ALA A 204 -3.11 -9.98 -8.03
CA ALA A 204 -2.18 -10.28 -9.11
C ALA A 204 -2.17 -9.18 -10.20
N ASP A 205 -3.32 -8.56 -10.46
CA ASP A 205 -3.41 -7.42 -11.38
C ASP A 205 -2.72 -6.17 -10.78
N LEU A 206 -2.97 -5.86 -9.50
CA LEU A 206 -2.30 -4.76 -8.79
C LEU A 206 -0.79 -4.97 -8.65
N GLU A 207 -0.33 -6.21 -8.48
CA GLU A 207 1.10 -6.55 -8.46
C GLU A 207 1.74 -6.31 -9.83
N ARG A 208 1.04 -6.67 -10.91
CA ARG A 208 1.51 -6.43 -12.29
C ARG A 208 1.63 -4.94 -12.60
N GLU A 209 0.75 -4.11 -12.04
CA GLU A 209 0.83 -2.64 -12.10
C GLU A 209 1.93 -2.06 -11.19
N GLY A 210 2.48 -2.86 -10.27
CA GLY A 210 3.46 -2.42 -9.29
C GLY A 210 2.87 -1.60 -8.13
N TYR A 211 1.55 -1.65 -7.93
CA TYR A 211 0.86 -0.98 -6.84
C TYR A 211 1.09 -1.69 -5.49
N VAL A 212 1.01 -3.02 -5.50
CA VAL A 212 1.28 -3.86 -4.33
C VAL A 212 2.49 -4.76 -4.53
N LEU A 213 3.06 -5.20 -3.42
CA LEU A 213 4.10 -6.20 -3.36
C LEU A 213 3.60 -7.36 -2.50
N ARG A 214 3.89 -8.59 -2.96
CA ARG A 214 3.68 -9.81 -2.21
C ARG A 214 4.95 -10.20 -1.47
N GLY A 215 4.87 -10.79 -0.29
CA GLY A 215 6.02 -11.25 0.47
C GLY A 215 5.68 -11.67 1.90
N ARG A 216 6.70 -11.98 2.71
CA ARG A 216 6.54 -12.24 4.16
C ARG A 216 7.18 -11.08 4.91
N PHE A 217 6.39 -10.05 5.21
CA PHE A 217 6.91 -8.77 5.69
C PHE A 217 6.93 -8.70 7.21
N SER A 218 5.90 -9.24 7.85
CA SER A 218 5.77 -9.26 9.31
C SER A 218 6.75 -10.27 9.95
N PRO A 219 7.35 -9.95 11.11
CA PRO A 219 8.19 -10.90 11.85
C PRO A 219 7.48 -12.22 12.13
N GLY A 220 8.07 -13.33 11.69
CA GLY A 220 7.51 -14.66 11.90
C GLY A 220 6.31 -15.00 10.99
N ALA A 221 6.01 -14.19 9.98
CA ALA A 221 4.97 -14.50 9.00
C ALA A 221 5.25 -15.83 8.30
N THR A 222 4.27 -16.74 8.36
CA THR A 222 4.32 -18.04 7.68
C THR A 222 3.56 -18.04 6.36
N GLN A 223 2.60 -17.12 6.23
CA GLN A 223 1.75 -16.93 5.05
C GLN A 223 2.28 -15.77 4.21
N GLU A 224 1.99 -15.80 2.90
CA GLU A 224 2.23 -14.64 2.04
C GLU A 224 1.28 -13.50 2.42
N GLU A 225 1.85 -12.30 2.50
CA GLU A 225 1.19 -11.04 2.78
C GLU A 225 1.29 -10.13 1.55
N TRP A 226 0.37 -9.17 1.49
CA TRP A 226 0.29 -8.15 0.46
C TRP A 226 0.38 -6.77 1.12
N CYS A 227 1.14 -5.86 0.52
CA CYS A 227 1.30 -4.50 1.02
C CYS A 227 1.40 -3.52 -0.14
N GLU A 228 0.76 -2.35 0.01
CA GLU A 228 0.97 -1.23 -0.92
C GLU A 228 2.45 -0.79 -0.88
N ARG A 229 2.99 -0.47 -2.06
CA ARG A 229 4.42 -0.25 -2.26
C ARG A 229 4.97 0.94 -1.47
N HIS A 230 4.27 2.06 -1.38
CA HIS A 230 4.72 3.24 -0.63
C HIS A 230 4.63 3.04 0.89
N LEU A 231 3.59 2.35 1.39
CA LEU A 231 3.49 1.93 2.79
C LEU A 231 4.66 1.00 3.14
N LEU A 232 4.95 0.02 2.30
CA LEU A 232 6.10 -0.87 2.52
C LEU A 232 7.43 -0.09 2.56
N ALA A 233 7.62 0.87 1.65
CA ALA A 233 8.80 1.72 1.63
C ALA A 233 8.89 2.61 2.90
N ARG A 234 7.77 3.10 3.42
CA ARG A 234 7.72 3.83 4.71
C ARG A 234 8.12 2.92 5.88
N ILE A 235 7.55 1.72 5.96
CA ILE A 235 7.86 0.73 7.02
C ILE A 235 9.35 0.40 7.01
N HIS A 236 9.92 0.16 5.82
CA HIS A 236 11.35 -0.09 5.68
C HIS A 236 12.21 1.09 6.17
N ARG A 237 11.86 2.33 5.78
CA ARG A 237 12.56 3.53 6.27
C ARG A 237 12.51 3.64 7.79
N TYR A 238 11.38 3.29 8.42
CA TYR A 238 11.22 3.34 9.87
C TYR A 238 12.04 2.25 10.56
N THR A 239 12.03 1.03 10.02
CA THR A 239 12.87 -0.10 10.43
C THR A 239 14.35 0.29 10.42
N VAL A 240 14.86 0.85 9.31
CA VAL A 240 16.26 1.27 9.19
C VAL A 240 16.62 2.39 10.16
N LYS A 241 15.75 3.38 10.34
CA LYS A 241 15.98 4.47 11.31
C LYS A 241 16.12 3.93 12.73
N ARG A 242 15.32 2.93 13.11
CA ARG A 242 15.37 2.31 14.44
C ARG A 242 16.65 1.51 14.64
N LEU A 243 16.98 0.63 13.70
CA LEU A 243 18.22 -0.15 13.74
C LEU A 243 19.46 0.74 13.85
N ARG A 244 19.46 1.91 13.20
CA ARG A 244 20.55 2.89 13.34
C ARG A 244 20.65 3.48 14.74
N ARG A 245 19.52 3.80 15.39
CA ARG A 245 19.50 4.33 16.77
C ARG A 245 19.97 3.31 17.79
N GLU A 246 19.71 2.02 17.58
CA GLU A 246 20.17 0.95 18.47
C GLU A 246 21.70 0.72 18.42
N ILE A 247 22.33 1.09 17.30
CA ILE A 247 23.77 0.93 17.06
C ILE A 247 24.53 2.25 17.33
N GLU A 248 23.83 3.37 17.57
CA GLU A 248 24.48 4.62 17.97
C GLU A 248 25.19 4.41 19.32
N PRO A 249 26.53 4.55 19.37
CA PRO A 249 27.26 4.40 20.62
C PRO A 249 26.75 5.48 21.58
N GLY A 250 26.20 5.06 22.72
CA GLY A 250 25.78 5.97 23.77
C GLY A 250 26.91 6.97 24.03
N ALA A 251 26.62 8.25 23.85
CA ALA A 251 27.58 9.31 24.10
C ALA A 251 28.18 9.07 25.49
N LEU A 252 29.47 8.75 25.52
CA LEU A 252 30.26 8.71 26.75
C LEU A 252 30.10 10.08 27.42
N GLN A 253 29.34 10.12 28.51
CA GLN A 253 29.37 11.20 29.49
C GLN A 253 30.63 11.07 30.36
#